data_AF-A0A2P1PLJ6-F1
#
_entry.id   AF-A0A2P1PLJ6-F1
#
_cell.length_a   1.000
_cell.length_b   1.000
_cell.length_c   1.000
_cell.angle_alpha   90.00
_cell.angle_beta   90.00
_cell.angle_gamma   90.00
#
_symmetry.space_group_name_H-M   'P 1'
#
loop_
_entity.id
_entity.type
_entity.pdbx_description
1 polymer ?
#
loop_
_entity_poly.entity_id
_entity_poly.type
_entity_poly.pdbx_seq_one_letter_code
_entity_poly.pdbx_strand_id
1 'polypeptide(L)'
;MPRSNQTGFRCLDILLGVGVAIAMASSSAAFAAAPPANAALEAAEADARRGDLVALRTSSRGIEQTLIESLRRQLPEALGDTYDPSRHRYLQKSLAALGDAQSRSAIINDFAGSNRYKSLNAFEDAAEIGGNDMIRAAIEQLDNPMPGGRPIGADGRMDSDVAIAAPRFLAVILLSRLVTDPTAPRLDMQWITYDEAHVERWKAWWAEHGAAYR
;
A
#
# COMPACT_ATOMS: atom_id res chain seq x y z
N MET A 1 18.88 5.86 -78.15
CA MET A 1 17.61 5.92 -78.91
C MET A 1 16.53 6.54 -78.03
N PRO A 2 15.62 7.34 -78.60
CA PRO A 2 14.84 8.34 -77.91
C PRO A 2 13.31 8.08 -77.93
N ARG A 3 12.55 9.03 -77.35
CA ARG A 3 11.08 9.27 -77.45
C ARG A 3 10.25 8.43 -76.48
N SER A 4 9.16 8.92 -75.87
CA SER A 4 8.18 9.94 -76.27
C SER A 4 7.42 10.36 -75.01
N ASN A 5 7.37 11.63 -74.61
CA ASN A 5 6.31 12.61 -74.92
C ASN A 5 4.86 12.09 -74.76
N GLN A 6 4.13 12.67 -73.78
CA GLN A 6 2.89 13.45 -73.95
C GLN A 6 2.36 13.85 -72.56
N THR A 7 2.58 15.07 -72.07
CA THR A 7 1.67 16.25 -72.17
C THR A 7 0.18 15.93 -72.10
N GLY A 8 -0.46 16.38 -71.02
CA GLY A 8 -1.92 16.45 -70.88
C GLY A 8 -2.31 17.40 -69.75
N PHE A 9 -2.59 18.64 -70.12
CA PHE A 9 -2.94 19.78 -69.27
C PHE A 9 -4.48 19.81 -69.06
N ARG A 10 -4.91 20.29 -67.88
CA ARG A 10 -6.22 20.92 -67.54
C ARG A 10 -7.46 20.02 -67.46
N CYS A 11 -8.12 20.00 -66.30
CA CYS A 11 -9.19 20.95 -65.95
C CYS A 11 -9.82 20.60 -64.59
N LEU A 12 -9.97 21.64 -63.76
CA LEU A 12 -10.98 21.76 -62.72
C LEU A 12 -12.38 21.64 -63.36
N ASP A 13 -13.32 20.91 -62.74
CA ASP A 13 -14.54 21.49 -62.12
C ASP A 13 -15.73 20.51 -61.97
N ILE A 14 -16.18 20.42 -60.70
CA ILE A 14 -17.56 20.54 -60.18
C ILE A 14 -18.66 19.62 -60.78
N LEU A 15 -19.29 18.78 -59.93
CA LEU A 15 -20.71 18.91 -59.52
C LEU A 15 -21.28 17.65 -58.84
N LEU A 16 -21.76 17.86 -57.60
CA LEU A 16 -23.07 17.45 -57.07
C LEU A 16 -23.50 15.97 -57.22
N GLY A 17 -23.41 15.24 -56.11
CA GLY A 17 -24.14 13.99 -55.87
C GLY A 17 -24.75 13.99 -54.46
N VAL A 18 -26.04 14.28 -54.39
CA VAL A 18 -26.88 14.36 -53.19
C VAL A 18 -26.98 13.00 -52.47
N GLY A 19 -26.71 13.01 -51.16
CA GLY A 19 -27.46 12.31 -50.11
C GLY A 19 -27.45 10.78 -50.07
N VAL A 20 -26.83 10.21 -49.04
CA VAL A 20 -27.50 9.31 -48.08
C VAL A 20 -26.83 9.50 -46.71
N ALA A 21 -27.63 9.89 -45.72
CA ALA A 21 -27.27 9.90 -44.32
C ALA A 21 -27.06 8.47 -43.82
N ILE A 22 -25.89 8.17 -43.27
CA ILE A 22 -25.72 7.09 -42.30
C ILE A 22 -25.19 7.72 -41.03
N ALA A 23 -26.13 8.00 -40.14
CA ALA A 23 -25.86 8.10 -38.71
C ALA A 23 -25.36 6.73 -38.23
N MET A 24 -24.07 6.65 -37.88
CA MET A 24 -23.58 5.68 -36.91
C MET A 24 -23.06 6.51 -35.73
N ALA A 25 -23.91 6.73 -34.75
CA ALA A 25 -23.86 5.97 -33.49
C ALA A 25 -22.54 6.24 -32.73
N SER A 26 -22.53 7.39 -32.05
CA SER A 26 -22.29 7.47 -30.61
C SER A 26 -21.22 6.55 -30.03
N SER A 27 -19.95 6.89 -30.23
CA SER A 27 -18.90 6.57 -29.24
C SER A 27 -18.63 7.80 -28.38
N SER A 28 -19.69 8.30 -27.75
CA SER A 28 -19.56 9.02 -26.49
C SER A 28 -19.12 7.98 -25.47
N ALA A 29 -17.82 7.66 -25.45
CA ALA A 29 -17.21 7.15 -24.24
C ALA A 29 -17.56 8.21 -23.18
N ALA A 30 -18.51 7.87 -22.32
CA ALA A 30 -18.81 8.65 -21.15
C ALA A 30 -17.49 8.80 -20.40
N PHE A 31 -16.88 9.97 -20.52
CA PHE A 31 -16.03 10.49 -19.47
C PHE A 31 -16.93 10.44 -18.24
N ALA A 32 -16.80 9.40 -17.43
CA ALA A 32 -17.51 9.32 -16.17
C ALA A 32 -17.12 10.60 -15.42
N ALA A 33 -18.08 11.53 -15.30
CA ALA A 33 -17.87 12.73 -14.53
C ALA A 33 -17.37 12.28 -13.17
N ALA A 34 -16.25 12.85 -12.71
CA ALA A 34 -15.73 12.54 -11.39
C ALA A 34 -16.90 12.64 -10.38
N PRO A 35 -17.09 11.64 -9.51
CA PRO A 35 -18.16 11.71 -8.52
C PRO A 35 -18.08 13.04 -7.78
N PRO A 36 -19.22 13.67 -7.41
CA PRO A 36 -19.19 14.90 -6.64
C PRO A 36 -18.30 14.69 -5.42
N ALA A 37 -17.52 15.70 -5.03
CA ALA A 37 -16.46 15.57 -4.01
C ALA A 37 -16.92 14.87 -2.71
N ASN A 38 -18.20 15.06 -2.34
CA ASN A 38 -18.82 14.39 -1.19
C ASN A 38 -18.97 12.87 -1.37
N ALA A 39 -19.37 12.40 -2.55
CA ALA A 39 -19.51 10.96 -2.82
C ALA A 39 -18.14 10.26 -2.93
N ALA A 40 -17.12 10.96 -3.44
CA ALA A 40 -15.74 10.47 -3.44
C ALA A 40 -15.21 10.30 -2.02
N LEU A 41 -15.45 11.29 -1.15
CA LEU A 41 -15.07 11.23 0.26
C LEU A 41 -15.79 10.09 1.00
N GLU A 42 -17.11 9.96 0.84
CA GLU A 42 -17.89 8.88 1.45
C GLU A 42 -17.40 7.48 1.04
N ALA A 43 -17.08 7.30 -0.25
CA ALA A 43 -16.53 6.05 -0.76
C ALA A 43 -15.15 5.74 -0.13
N ALA A 44 -14.25 6.73 -0.11
CA ALA A 44 -12.91 6.57 0.45
C ALA A 44 -12.94 6.31 1.98
N GLU A 45 -13.86 6.93 2.71
CA GLU A 45 -14.08 6.62 4.13
C GLU A 45 -14.62 5.20 4.33
N ALA A 46 -15.51 4.73 3.46
CA ALA A 46 -16.00 3.35 3.52
C ALA A 46 -14.88 2.35 3.25
N ASP A 47 -13.99 2.63 2.30
CA ASP A 47 -12.80 1.82 2.02
C ASP A 47 -11.85 1.80 3.23
N ALA A 48 -11.59 2.96 3.84
CA ALA A 48 -10.76 3.08 5.04
C ALA A 48 -11.32 2.27 6.22
N ARG A 49 -12.65 2.32 6.44
CA ARG A 49 -13.32 1.53 7.49
C ARG A 49 -13.26 0.02 7.24
N ARG A 50 -13.19 -0.42 5.98
CA ARG A 50 -13.00 -1.83 5.61
C ARG A 50 -11.54 -2.27 5.65
N GLY A 51 -10.59 -1.34 5.71
CA GLY A 51 -9.16 -1.62 5.62
C GLY A 51 -8.69 -2.02 4.22
N ASP A 52 -9.46 -1.70 3.16
CA ASP A 52 -9.08 -1.96 1.77
C ASP A 52 -8.16 -0.85 1.26
N LEU A 53 -6.85 -1.04 1.44
CA LEU A 53 -5.86 -0.03 1.05
C LEU A 53 -5.73 0.16 -0.47
N VAL A 54 -6.11 -0.85 -1.27
CA VAL A 54 -6.06 -0.75 -2.74
C VAL A 54 -7.20 0.13 -3.23
N ALA A 55 -8.42 -0.12 -2.74
CA ALA A 55 -9.57 0.73 -3.00
C ALA A 55 -9.32 2.15 -2.48
N LEU A 56 -8.83 2.28 -1.24
CA LEU A 56 -8.50 3.57 -0.61
C LEU A 56 -7.52 4.41 -1.47
N ARG A 57 -6.43 3.82 -1.97
CA ARG A 57 -5.47 4.52 -2.85
C ARG A 57 -6.09 4.99 -4.18
N THR A 58 -7.15 4.32 -4.61
CA THR A 58 -7.85 4.65 -5.85
C THR A 58 -8.91 5.73 -5.61
N SER A 59 -9.70 5.60 -4.55
CA SER A 59 -10.80 6.50 -4.20
C SER A 59 -10.35 7.81 -3.55
N SER A 60 -9.19 7.83 -2.89
CA SER A 60 -8.64 9.04 -2.24
C SER A 60 -7.96 10.05 -3.19
N ARG A 61 -7.77 9.71 -4.47
CA ARG A 61 -7.03 10.55 -5.43
C ARG A 61 -7.63 11.95 -5.55
N GLY A 62 -6.86 12.96 -5.18
CA GLY A 62 -7.26 14.37 -5.25
C GLY A 62 -8.12 14.85 -4.07
N ILE A 63 -8.33 14.01 -3.05
CA ILE A 63 -9.06 14.35 -1.81
C ILE A 63 -8.30 13.94 -0.54
N GLU A 64 -7.00 13.61 -0.66
CA GLU A 64 -6.21 12.97 0.39
C GLU A 64 -6.19 13.79 1.68
N GLN A 65 -5.98 15.11 1.57
CA GLN A 65 -5.92 16.00 2.74
C GLN A 65 -7.27 16.04 3.48
N THR A 66 -8.37 16.19 2.75
CA THR A 66 -9.73 16.19 3.31
C THR A 66 -10.06 14.85 3.98
N LEU A 67 -9.65 13.75 3.34
CA LEU A 67 -9.84 12.41 3.88
C LEU A 67 -9.02 12.19 5.16
N ILE A 68 -7.75 12.60 5.19
CA ILE A 68 -6.90 12.52 6.39
C ILE A 68 -7.56 13.26 7.57
N GLU A 69 -8.04 14.49 7.34
CA GLU A 69 -8.74 15.27 8.37
C GLU A 69 -10.02 14.59 8.85
N SER A 70 -10.78 13.96 7.95
CA SER A 70 -11.97 13.21 8.33
C SER A 70 -11.63 11.97 9.16
N LEU A 71 -10.68 11.15 8.70
CA LEU A 71 -10.28 9.92 9.37
C LEU A 71 -9.64 10.18 10.74
N ARG A 72 -8.87 11.27 10.90
CA ARG A 72 -8.32 11.70 12.19
C ARG A 72 -9.42 11.99 13.22
N ARG A 73 -10.57 12.54 12.80
CA ARG A 73 -11.71 12.78 13.69
C ARG A 73 -12.43 11.49 14.09
N GLN A 74 -12.50 10.52 13.17
CA GLN A 74 -13.13 9.21 13.42
C GLN A 74 -12.26 8.29 14.30
N LEU A 75 -10.94 8.49 14.35
CA LEU A 75 -10.03 7.61 15.07
C LEU A 75 -10.29 7.60 16.61
N PRO A 76 -10.44 8.74 17.31
CA PRO A 76 -10.84 8.76 18.72
C PRO A 76 -12.24 8.18 18.96
N GLU A 77 -13.18 8.34 18.02
CA GLU A 77 -14.54 7.78 18.15
C GLU A 77 -14.50 6.25 18.19
N ALA A 78 -13.57 5.64 17.46
CA ALA A 78 -13.34 4.20 17.50
C ALA A 78 -12.84 3.70 18.87
N LEU A 79 -12.31 4.59 19.73
CA LEU A 79 -11.87 4.32 21.11
C LEU A 79 -12.95 4.64 22.18
N GLY A 80 -14.12 5.14 21.78
CA GLY A 80 -15.20 5.53 22.69
C GLY A 80 -15.94 4.35 23.33
N ASP A 81 -17.17 4.60 23.80
CA ASP A 81 -17.99 3.65 24.58
C ASP A 81 -18.24 2.29 23.89
N THR A 82 -18.10 2.23 22.57
CA THR A 82 -18.12 0.99 21.78
C THR A 82 -16.77 0.79 21.10
N TYR A 83 -15.72 0.55 21.90
CA TYR A 83 -14.38 0.28 21.37
C TYR A 83 -14.42 -0.91 20.39
N ASP A 84 -14.08 -0.63 19.13
CA ASP A 84 -13.89 -1.64 18.09
C ASP A 84 -12.40 -1.68 17.70
N PRO A 85 -11.64 -2.67 18.22
CA PRO A 85 -10.21 -2.80 17.93
C PRO A 85 -9.89 -2.92 16.44
N SER A 86 -10.77 -3.58 15.68
CA SER A 86 -10.57 -3.82 14.24
C SER A 86 -10.74 -2.52 13.48
N ARG A 87 -11.83 -1.79 13.77
CA ARG A 87 -12.08 -0.47 13.18
C ARG A 87 -10.97 0.51 13.51
N HIS A 88 -10.52 0.53 14.77
CA HIS A 88 -9.39 1.38 15.18
C HIS A 88 -8.12 1.06 14.38
N ARG A 89 -7.74 -0.22 14.28
CA ARG A 89 -6.59 -0.66 13.47
C ARG A 89 -6.73 -0.26 12.00
N TYR A 90 -7.90 -0.45 11.38
CA TYR A 90 -8.11 -0.12 9.98
C TYR A 90 -8.03 1.39 9.71
N LEU A 91 -8.60 2.22 10.58
CA LEU A 91 -8.48 3.67 10.47
C LEU A 91 -7.03 4.15 10.64
N GLN A 92 -6.32 3.61 11.64
CA GLN A 92 -4.90 3.88 11.88
C GLN A 92 -4.05 3.51 10.65
N LYS A 93 -4.25 2.30 10.12
CA LYS A 93 -3.54 1.79 8.93
C LYS A 93 -3.83 2.64 7.70
N SER A 94 -5.09 3.03 7.50
CA SER A 94 -5.51 3.88 6.39
C SER A 94 -4.87 5.27 6.44
N LEU A 95 -4.86 5.91 7.61
CA LEU A 95 -4.16 7.19 7.82
C LEU A 95 -2.67 7.06 7.49
N ALA A 96 -2.02 6.01 7.98
CA ALA A 96 -0.60 5.76 7.70
C ALA A 96 -0.31 5.53 6.21
N ALA A 97 -1.21 4.84 5.50
CA ALA A 97 -1.14 4.63 4.05
C ALA A 97 -1.32 5.92 3.24
N LEU A 98 -2.06 6.89 3.77
CA LEU A 98 -2.24 8.24 3.19
C LEU A 98 -1.08 9.19 3.55
N GLY A 99 -0.07 8.74 4.30
CA GLY A 99 1.10 9.54 4.65
C GLY A 99 0.99 10.29 5.98
N ASP A 100 0.00 9.97 6.82
CA ASP A 100 -0.15 10.56 8.14
C ASP A 100 1.04 10.21 9.05
N ALA A 101 1.90 11.18 9.34
CA ALA A 101 3.14 10.96 10.10
C ALA A 101 2.88 10.43 11.54
N GLN A 102 1.78 10.83 12.17
CA GLN A 102 1.45 10.40 13.53
C GLN A 102 1.03 8.92 13.53
N SER A 103 0.17 8.52 12.61
CA SER A 103 -0.26 7.12 12.47
C SER A 103 0.89 6.22 12.04
N ARG A 104 1.77 6.67 11.14
CA ARG A 104 3.00 5.94 10.77
C ARG A 104 3.92 5.73 11.97
N SER A 105 4.17 6.79 12.73
CA SER A 105 5.02 6.73 13.93
C SER A 105 4.43 5.79 14.98
N ALA A 106 3.11 5.79 15.17
CA ALA A 106 2.44 4.90 16.11
C ALA A 106 2.59 3.42 15.72
N ILE A 107 2.48 3.08 14.43
CA ILE A 107 2.73 1.72 13.94
C ILE A 107 4.20 1.33 14.15
N ILE A 108 5.14 2.23 13.82
CA ILE A 108 6.58 1.99 14.02
C ILE A 108 6.91 1.75 15.51
N ASN A 109 6.34 2.56 16.41
CA ASN A 109 6.56 2.41 17.85
C ASN A 109 6.08 1.05 18.38
N ASP A 110 5.10 0.44 17.73
CA ASP A 110 4.57 -0.86 18.14
C ASP A 110 5.48 -2.04 17.73
N PHE A 111 6.48 -1.83 16.86
CA PHE A 111 7.45 -2.87 16.50
C PHE A 111 8.18 -3.43 17.74
N ALA A 112 8.63 -2.53 18.62
CA ALA A 112 9.37 -2.86 19.84
C ALA A 112 8.46 -3.07 21.07
N GLY A 113 7.14 -3.16 20.86
CA GLY A 113 6.18 -3.31 21.96
C GLY A 113 6.32 -4.65 22.70
N SER A 114 6.10 -4.63 24.02
CA SER A 114 6.05 -5.84 24.85
C SER A 114 4.84 -6.74 24.51
N ASN A 115 3.79 -6.16 23.94
CA ASN A 115 2.63 -6.90 23.46
C ASN A 115 2.94 -7.52 22.08
N ARG A 116 3.11 -8.85 22.06
CA ARG A 116 3.48 -9.61 20.85
C ARG A 116 2.43 -9.53 19.74
N TYR A 117 1.14 -9.46 20.05
CA TYR A 117 0.09 -9.30 19.05
C TYR A 117 0.15 -7.91 18.40
N LYS A 118 0.41 -6.89 19.21
CA LYS A 118 0.54 -5.52 18.73
C LYS A 118 1.75 -5.38 17.80
N SER A 119 2.89 -5.95 18.19
CA SER A 119 4.10 -6.00 17.36
C SER A 119 3.86 -6.76 16.05
N LEU A 120 3.29 -7.96 16.10
CA LEU A 120 2.94 -8.73 14.89
C LEU A 120 2.04 -7.92 13.93
N ASN A 121 0.95 -7.36 14.45
CA ASN A 121 0.03 -6.54 13.67
C ASN A 121 0.73 -5.32 13.06
N ALA A 122 1.64 -4.70 13.79
CA ALA A 122 2.41 -3.56 13.27
C ALA A 122 3.32 -3.96 12.11
N PHE A 123 4.00 -5.11 12.18
CA PHE A 123 4.79 -5.64 11.05
C PHE A 123 3.92 -5.97 9.84
N GLU A 124 2.74 -6.56 10.04
CA GLU A 124 1.78 -6.82 8.97
C GLU A 124 1.27 -5.53 8.32
N ASP A 125 0.86 -4.56 9.14
CA ASP A 125 0.35 -3.27 8.68
C ASP A 125 1.45 -2.52 7.90
N ALA A 126 2.69 -2.53 8.41
CA ALA A 126 3.83 -1.93 7.73
C ALA A 126 4.13 -2.59 6.37
N ALA A 127 3.90 -3.89 6.21
CA ALA A 127 4.09 -4.58 4.94
C ALA A 127 3.10 -4.11 3.87
N GLU A 128 1.87 -3.77 4.26
CA GLU A 128 0.85 -3.26 3.34
C GLU A 128 1.03 -1.75 3.04
N ILE A 129 1.42 -0.98 4.06
CA ILE A 129 1.64 0.46 3.96
C ILE A 129 2.90 0.77 3.14
N GLY A 130 4.03 0.12 3.46
CA GLY A 130 5.34 0.35 2.86
C GLY A 130 5.98 1.70 3.22
N GLY A 131 7.07 2.04 2.54
CA GLY A 131 7.81 3.30 2.72
C GLY A 131 9.17 3.13 3.42
N ASN A 132 10.08 4.08 3.17
CA ASN A 132 11.47 4.02 3.63
C ASN A 132 11.61 4.08 5.16
N ASP A 133 10.74 4.84 5.83
CA ASP A 133 10.64 4.89 7.30
C ASP A 133 10.25 3.52 7.90
N MET A 134 9.33 2.78 7.27
CA MET A 134 8.96 1.43 7.71
C MET A 134 10.12 0.45 7.52
N ILE A 135 10.84 0.55 6.39
CA ILE A 135 12.05 -0.24 6.12
C ILE A 135 13.12 0.05 7.19
N ARG A 136 13.40 1.33 7.45
CA ARG A 136 14.37 1.75 8.46
C ARG A 136 14.00 1.25 9.86
N ALA A 137 12.75 1.42 10.25
CA ALA A 137 12.26 0.91 11.53
C ALA A 137 12.42 -0.61 11.64
N ALA A 138 12.17 -1.36 10.56
CA ALA A 138 12.33 -2.81 10.55
C ALA A 138 13.81 -3.21 10.72
N ILE A 139 14.74 -2.49 10.11
CA ILE A 139 16.18 -2.74 10.29
C ILE A 139 16.59 -2.61 11.75
N GLU A 140 16.09 -1.60 12.47
CA GLU A 140 16.37 -1.42 13.90
C GLU A 140 15.90 -2.62 14.74
N GLN A 141 14.92 -3.39 14.26
CA GLN A 141 14.43 -4.59 14.94
C GLN A 141 15.28 -5.84 14.70
N LEU A 142 16.25 -5.82 13.77
CA LEU A 142 17.16 -6.96 13.54
C LEU A 142 18.05 -7.24 14.76
N ASP A 143 18.30 -6.23 15.59
CA ASP A 143 19.05 -6.36 16.84
C ASP A 143 18.15 -6.55 18.07
N ASN A 144 16.83 -6.62 17.90
CA ASN A 144 15.91 -6.78 19.01
C ASN A 144 16.09 -8.17 19.66
N PRO A 145 16.51 -8.25 20.94
CA PRO A 145 16.81 -9.52 21.59
C PRO A 145 15.54 -10.26 22.03
N MET A 146 14.37 -9.60 22.04
CA MET A 146 13.15 -10.18 22.57
C MET A 146 12.82 -11.51 21.88
N PRO A 147 12.54 -12.57 22.64
CA PRO A 147 12.17 -13.85 22.06
C PRO A 147 10.76 -13.76 21.46
N GLY A 148 10.53 -14.59 20.45
CA GLY A 148 9.18 -14.94 20.03
C GLY A 148 8.47 -15.79 21.08
N GLY A 149 7.35 -16.40 20.69
CA GLY A 149 6.66 -17.38 21.49
C GLY A 149 5.15 -17.25 21.41
N ARG A 150 4.48 -18.08 22.21
CA ARG A 150 3.02 -18.08 22.30
C ARG A 150 2.57 -16.99 23.27
N PRO A 151 1.62 -16.13 22.87
CA PRO A 151 0.97 -15.21 23.80
C PRO A 151 0.26 -15.99 24.90
N ILE A 152 0.35 -15.46 26.13
CA ILE A 152 -0.34 -16.00 27.30
C ILE A 152 -1.48 -15.03 27.61
N GLY A 153 -2.69 -15.56 27.67
CA GLY A 153 -3.90 -14.82 28.02
C GLY A 153 -3.91 -14.35 29.46
N ALA A 154 -4.89 -13.51 29.77
CA ALA A 154 -5.09 -13.00 31.12
C ALA A 154 -5.40 -14.12 32.15
N ASP A 155 -5.88 -15.27 31.69
CA ASP A 155 -6.15 -16.47 32.48
C ASP A 155 -4.92 -17.37 32.67
N GLY A 156 -3.75 -16.96 32.16
CA GLY A 156 -2.51 -17.71 32.23
C GLY A 156 -2.42 -18.86 31.23
N ARG A 157 -3.39 -19.02 30.33
CA ARG A 157 -3.39 -20.05 29.28
C ARG A 157 -2.81 -19.52 27.98
N MET A 158 -2.45 -20.42 27.07
CA MET A 158 -2.02 -20.02 25.73
C MET A 158 -3.25 -19.54 24.93
N ASP A 159 -3.19 -18.32 24.40
CA ASP A 159 -4.27 -17.75 23.59
C ASP A 159 -4.34 -18.33 22.17
N SER A 160 -3.26 -18.99 21.71
CA SER A 160 -3.15 -19.51 20.35
C SER A 160 -2.26 -20.75 20.26
N ASP A 161 -2.60 -21.61 19.30
CA ASP A 161 -1.80 -22.77 18.92
C ASP A 161 -0.58 -22.41 18.08
N VAL A 162 -0.52 -21.18 17.56
CA VAL A 162 0.56 -20.70 16.69
C VAL A 162 1.48 -19.76 17.46
N ALA A 163 2.78 -20.03 17.40
CA ALA A 163 3.78 -19.16 17.99
C ALA A 163 4.01 -17.92 17.12
N ILE A 164 4.14 -16.75 17.76
CA ILE A 164 4.55 -15.52 17.10
C ILE A 164 6.08 -15.50 17.02
N ALA A 165 6.63 -15.18 15.86
CA ALA A 165 8.07 -15.09 15.66
C ALA A 165 8.70 -13.98 16.51
N ALA A 166 10.00 -14.06 16.75
CA ALA A 166 10.74 -12.96 17.39
C ALA A 166 10.71 -11.70 16.49
N PRO A 167 10.75 -10.48 17.06
CA PRO A 167 10.73 -9.25 16.27
C PRO A 167 11.81 -9.18 15.18
N ARG A 168 13.03 -9.68 15.46
CA ARG A 168 14.10 -9.77 14.46
C ARG A 168 13.73 -10.62 13.24
N PHE A 169 12.95 -11.67 13.41
CA PHE A 169 12.50 -12.51 12.31
C PHE A 169 11.29 -11.91 11.57
N LEU A 170 10.39 -11.26 12.30
CA LEU A 170 9.32 -10.45 11.68
C LEU A 170 9.92 -9.34 10.80
N ALA A 171 11.01 -8.73 11.25
CA ALA A 171 11.76 -7.74 10.48
C ALA A 171 12.34 -8.33 9.19
N VAL A 172 13.00 -9.49 9.23
CA VAL A 172 13.48 -10.18 8.03
C VAL A 172 12.33 -10.41 7.03
N ILE A 173 11.18 -10.90 7.51
CA ILE A 173 9.99 -11.10 6.65
C ILE A 173 9.53 -9.80 6.03
N LEU A 174 9.41 -8.73 6.82
CA LEU A 174 8.98 -7.42 6.35
C LEU A 174 9.94 -6.85 5.31
N LEU A 175 11.24 -6.90 5.58
CA LEU A 175 12.29 -6.41 4.69
C LEU A 175 12.27 -7.18 3.35
N SER A 176 12.15 -8.51 3.39
CA SER A 176 12.02 -9.31 2.16
C SER A 176 10.76 -9.01 1.35
N ARG A 177 9.73 -8.39 1.94
CA ARG A 177 8.52 -7.95 1.22
C ARG A 177 8.65 -6.54 0.67
N LEU A 178 9.24 -5.62 1.43
CA LEU A 178 9.28 -4.19 1.09
C LEU A 178 10.46 -3.79 0.20
N VAL A 179 11.61 -4.43 0.38
CA VAL A 179 12.82 -4.11 -0.39
C VAL A 179 12.76 -4.84 -1.73
N THR A 180 12.65 -4.06 -2.81
CA THR A 180 12.54 -4.58 -4.18
C THR A 180 13.88 -4.78 -4.87
N ASP A 181 14.98 -4.31 -4.26
CA ASP A 181 16.34 -4.44 -4.80
C ASP A 181 16.65 -5.92 -5.09
N PRO A 182 17.14 -6.26 -6.29
CA PRO A 182 17.43 -7.65 -6.66
C PRO A 182 18.62 -8.25 -5.90
N THR A 183 19.51 -7.44 -5.35
CA THR A 183 20.68 -7.88 -4.56
C THR A 183 20.33 -8.13 -3.10
N ALA A 184 19.17 -7.67 -2.63
CA ALA A 184 18.74 -7.84 -1.26
C ALA A 184 18.51 -9.33 -0.91
N PRO A 185 18.81 -9.75 0.33
CA PRO A 185 18.49 -11.10 0.78
C PRO A 185 16.99 -11.40 0.66
N ARG A 186 16.64 -12.50 0.00
CA ARG A 186 15.25 -12.95 -0.14
C ARG A 186 14.98 -14.17 0.71
N LEU A 187 13.86 -14.13 1.42
CA LEU A 187 13.25 -15.33 1.99
C LEU A 187 12.46 -16.05 0.91
N ASP A 188 12.56 -17.38 0.89
CA ASP A 188 11.57 -18.19 0.22
C ASP A 188 10.26 -18.13 1.01
N MET A 189 9.30 -17.36 0.50
CA MET A 189 8.02 -17.17 1.15
C MET A 189 7.10 -18.40 1.04
N GLN A 190 7.44 -19.39 0.20
CA GLN A 190 6.70 -20.65 0.09
C GLN A 190 7.08 -21.61 1.22
N TRP A 191 8.35 -21.58 1.64
CA TRP A 191 8.90 -22.39 2.72
C TRP A 191 9.47 -21.45 3.77
N ILE A 192 8.58 -20.85 4.57
CA ILE A 192 8.93 -19.81 5.54
C ILE A 192 9.92 -20.37 6.58
N THR A 193 11.20 -20.28 6.23
CA THR A 193 12.35 -20.66 7.05
C THR A 193 13.19 -19.42 7.20
N TYR A 194 13.17 -18.86 8.39
CA TYR A 194 14.00 -17.73 8.78
C TYR A 194 14.80 -18.13 10.01
N ASP A 195 16.03 -17.67 10.06
CA ASP A 195 16.99 -17.99 11.11
C ASP A 195 17.94 -16.81 11.33
N GLU A 196 18.89 -16.98 12.24
CA GLU A 196 19.89 -15.95 12.53
C GLU A 196 20.80 -15.67 11.31
N ALA A 197 21.03 -16.64 10.43
CA ALA A 197 21.80 -16.40 9.20
C ALA A 197 21.07 -15.44 8.24
N HIS A 198 19.74 -15.46 8.21
CA HIS A 198 18.96 -14.45 7.48
C HIS A 198 19.08 -13.07 8.12
N VAL A 199 19.04 -12.98 9.45
CA VAL A 199 19.21 -11.72 10.18
C VAL A 199 20.57 -11.10 9.85
N GLU A 200 21.65 -11.86 9.93
CA GLU A 200 23.00 -11.38 9.66
C GLU A 200 23.22 -10.96 8.20
N ARG A 201 22.63 -11.69 7.24
CA ARG A 201 22.66 -11.27 5.82
C ARG A 201 21.96 -9.94 5.59
N TRP A 202 20.84 -9.70 6.26
CA TRP A 202 20.12 -8.43 6.18
C TRP A 202 20.92 -7.28 6.79
N LYS A 203 21.57 -7.50 7.95
CA LYS A 203 22.45 -6.49 8.56
C LYS A 203 23.62 -6.12 7.66
N ALA A 204 24.30 -7.12 7.10
CA ALA A 204 25.41 -6.91 6.17
C ALA A 204 24.97 -6.14 4.93
N TRP A 205 23.87 -6.56 4.30
CA TRP A 205 23.35 -5.88 3.12
C TRP A 205 22.96 -4.42 3.43
N TRP A 206 22.33 -4.17 4.58
CA TRP A 206 21.95 -2.82 4.99
C TRP A 206 23.15 -1.89 5.21
N ALA A 207 24.24 -2.40 5.76
CA ALA A 207 25.47 -1.61 5.96
C ALA A 207 26.02 -1.07 4.62
N GLU A 208 25.84 -1.81 3.54
CA GLU A 208 26.32 -1.45 2.20
C GLU A 208 25.30 -0.62 1.40
N HIS A 209 23.99 -0.90 1.53
CA HIS A 209 22.95 -0.37 0.64
C HIS A 209 21.95 0.58 1.32
N GLY A 210 21.93 0.64 2.67
CA GLY A 210 20.93 1.35 3.45
C GLY A 210 20.88 2.87 3.21
N ALA A 211 21.93 3.45 2.61
CA ALA A 211 21.94 4.85 2.22
C ALA A 211 20.83 5.22 1.22
N ALA A 212 20.40 4.29 0.37
CA ALA A 212 19.32 4.51 -0.61
C ALA A 212 17.93 4.63 0.04
N TYR A 213 17.80 4.28 1.32
CA TYR A 213 16.54 4.23 2.06
C TYR A 213 16.46 5.33 3.13
N ARG A 214 17.31 6.35 3.06
CA ARG A 214 17.39 7.45 4.03
C ARG A 214 16.32 8.51 3.84
#